data_AF-X1PUW6-F1
#
_entry.id   AF-X1PUW6-F1
#
_cell.length_a   1.000
_cell.length_b   1.000
_cell.length_c   1.000
_cell.angle_alpha   90.00
_cell.angle_beta   90.00
_cell.angle_gamma   90.00
#
_symmetry.space_group_name_H-M   'P 1'
#
loop_
_entity.id
_entity.type
_entity.pdbx_description
1 polymer ?
#
loop_
_entity_poly.entity_id
_entity_poly.type
_entity_poly.pdbx_seq_one_letter_code
_entity_poly.pdbx_strand_id
1 'polypeptide(L)'
;FEKDFGLYSYFLEDIMNFLNNIKTLDKVGQLYKGKLKEELLKYINPTAQKRNYGKRVIKELRDELFELLVRHDYLVESHPKRASGSESMRSSFAVGPHYDEALQDYSESQRNAVISYEPINVESDNFNNLNNSVNSDNYESSSQVRKINAKNLKKAFTEHFSSILYYEHFKMYQAIKDGNFKESLKIGKNLLKEFLLATYNSYYSNNCAITGADINRFIESMLEVESFPFTGDDLLQFLTSCKNIEVNDSVKIAETCKNIFQMYSTIFNGFKQFIYLEEN
;
A
#
# COMPACT_ATOMS: atom_id res chain seq x y z
N PHE A 1 -7.58 -8.73 16.90
CA PHE A 1 -8.12 -7.96 15.76
C PHE A 1 -8.75 -8.82 14.67
N GLU A 2 -8.01 -9.47 13.76
CA GLU A 2 -8.65 -10.20 12.63
C GLU A 2 -9.59 -11.32 13.09
N LYS A 3 -9.22 -12.05 14.15
CA LYS A 3 -10.06 -13.08 14.77
C LYS A 3 -11.35 -12.52 15.40
N ASP A 4 -11.28 -11.33 15.99
CA ASP A 4 -12.38 -10.72 16.75
C ASP A 4 -13.36 -9.98 15.83
N PHE A 5 -12.84 -9.35 14.77
CA PHE A 5 -13.64 -8.59 13.81
C PHE A 5 -14.05 -9.40 12.58
N GLY A 6 -13.39 -10.54 12.30
CA GLY A 6 -13.80 -11.51 11.28
C GLY A 6 -14.12 -10.85 9.93
N LEU A 7 -15.39 -10.94 9.52
CA LEU A 7 -15.88 -10.38 8.27
C LEU A 7 -15.73 -8.85 8.19
N TYR A 8 -15.61 -8.14 9.31
CA TYR A 8 -15.41 -6.70 9.39
C TYR A 8 -13.93 -6.29 9.45
N SER A 9 -13.00 -7.20 9.17
CA SER A 9 -11.56 -6.94 9.16
C SER A 9 -11.12 -5.78 8.25
N TYR A 10 -11.91 -5.50 7.22
CA TYR A 10 -11.68 -4.38 6.31
C TYR A 10 -11.93 -2.99 6.93
N PHE A 11 -12.51 -2.92 8.13
CA PHE A 11 -12.65 -1.70 8.93
C PHE A 11 -11.60 -1.59 10.04
N LEU A 12 -10.61 -2.49 10.11
CA LEU A 12 -9.66 -2.52 11.23
C LEU A 12 -8.92 -1.20 11.42
N GLU A 13 -8.49 -0.57 10.34
CA GLU A 13 -7.82 0.74 10.41
C GLU A 13 -8.76 1.84 10.96
N ASP A 14 -10.02 1.88 10.50
CA ASP A 14 -11.03 2.80 11.01
C ASP A 14 -11.30 2.57 12.51
N ILE A 15 -11.33 1.30 12.94
CA ILE A 15 -11.55 0.88 14.32
C ILE A 15 -10.36 1.26 15.21
N MET A 16 -9.13 1.05 14.75
CA MET A 16 -7.92 1.43 15.47
C MET A 16 -7.82 2.94 15.62
N ASN A 17 -8.12 3.69 14.56
CA ASN A 17 -8.16 5.15 14.59
C ASN A 17 -9.25 5.68 15.54
N PHE A 18 -10.42 5.06 15.53
CA PHE A 18 -11.48 5.34 16.50
C PHE A 18 -11.01 5.09 17.94
N LEU A 19 -10.48 3.91 18.26
CA LEU A 19 -10.04 3.57 19.62
C LEU A 19 -8.88 4.45 20.11
N ASN A 20 -7.93 4.81 19.24
CA ASN A 20 -6.89 5.77 19.55
C ASN A 20 -7.46 7.14 19.92
N ASN A 21 -8.46 7.61 19.18
CA ASN A 21 -9.14 8.87 19.50
C ASN A 21 -9.96 8.78 20.80
N ILE A 22 -10.60 7.65 21.10
CA ILE A 22 -11.28 7.47 22.39
C ILE A 22 -10.26 7.48 23.54
N LYS A 23 -9.09 6.85 23.37
CA LYS A 23 -8.02 6.84 24.37
C LYS A 23 -7.47 8.24 24.70
N THR A 24 -7.50 9.18 23.74
CA THR A 24 -7.12 10.59 24.00
C THR A 24 -8.25 11.38 24.67
N LEU A 25 -9.52 11.08 24.33
CA LEU A 25 -10.71 11.75 24.85
C LEU A 25 -11.15 11.30 26.23
N ASP A 26 -10.77 10.09 26.67
CA ASP A 26 -11.06 9.54 28.00
C ASP A 26 -10.53 10.44 29.15
N LYS A 27 -9.56 11.32 28.84
CA LYS A 27 -9.02 12.31 29.79
C LYS A 27 -9.88 13.56 29.96
N VAL A 28 -10.85 13.82 29.08
CA VAL A 28 -11.47 15.15 28.92
C VAL A 28 -13.01 15.14 28.92
N GLY A 29 -13.69 14.00 28.69
CA GLY A 29 -15.16 13.99 28.67
C GLY A 29 -15.82 12.65 28.94
N GLN A 30 -17.10 12.71 29.34
CA GLN A 30 -17.93 11.51 29.53
C GLN A 30 -18.22 10.82 28.19
N LEU A 31 -17.82 9.56 28.06
CA LEU A 31 -17.91 8.74 26.85
C LEU A 31 -19.09 7.77 26.95
N TYR A 32 -20.31 8.29 26.83
CA TYR A 32 -21.52 7.48 26.85
C TYR A 32 -21.79 6.79 25.49
N LYS A 33 -22.52 5.66 25.51
CA LYS A 33 -22.83 4.81 24.33
C LYS A 33 -23.24 5.59 23.07
N GLY A 34 -24.14 6.57 23.21
CA GLY A 34 -24.61 7.40 22.09
C GLY A 34 -23.47 8.18 21.42
N LYS A 35 -22.64 8.87 22.20
CA LYS A 35 -21.50 9.63 21.71
C LYS A 35 -20.46 8.73 21.05
N LEU A 36 -20.19 7.56 21.62
CA LEU A 36 -19.26 6.60 21.03
C LEU A 36 -19.76 6.05 19.69
N LYS A 37 -21.06 5.78 19.55
CA LYS A 37 -21.64 5.36 18.27
C LYS A 37 -21.55 6.48 17.23
N GLU A 38 -21.78 7.72 17.61
CA GLU A 38 -21.62 8.86 16.70
C GLU A 38 -20.17 9.04 16.25
N GLU A 39 -19.21 8.93 17.18
CA GLU A 39 -17.79 8.98 16.84
C GLU A 39 -17.40 7.81 15.94
N LEU A 40 -17.77 6.57 16.29
CA LEU A 40 -17.49 5.39 15.47
C LEU A 40 -18.04 5.54 14.05
N LEU A 41 -19.24 6.10 13.91
CA LEU A 41 -19.84 6.37 12.61
C LEU A 41 -18.96 7.29 11.74
N LYS A 42 -18.31 8.31 12.33
CA LYS A 42 -17.44 9.21 11.57
C LYS A 42 -16.24 8.49 10.95
N TYR A 43 -15.69 7.50 11.66
CA TYR A 43 -14.55 6.72 11.17
C TYR A 43 -14.94 5.70 10.11
N ILE A 44 -16.04 4.97 10.29
CA ILE A 44 -16.42 3.89 9.35
C ILE A 44 -17.14 4.40 8.10
N ASN A 45 -17.80 5.57 8.17
CA ASN A 45 -18.66 6.06 7.08
C ASN A 45 -17.89 6.32 5.77
N PRO A 46 -16.68 6.91 5.76
CA PRO A 46 -15.88 7.04 4.54
C PRO A 46 -15.62 5.70 3.84
N THR A 47 -15.22 4.68 4.60
CA THR A 47 -14.94 3.33 4.07
C THR A 47 -16.22 2.63 3.61
N ALA A 48 -17.32 2.78 4.35
CA ALA A 48 -18.62 2.22 3.98
C ALA A 48 -19.22 2.89 2.73
N GLN A 49 -19.03 4.19 2.55
CA GLN A 49 -19.46 4.92 1.34
C GLN A 49 -18.68 4.48 0.10
N LYS A 50 -17.35 4.29 0.21
CA LYS A 50 -16.52 3.73 -0.88
C LYS A 50 -17.01 2.35 -1.35
N ARG A 51 -17.67 1.60 -0.46
CA ARG A 51 -18.27 0.29 -0.74
C ARG A 51 -19.73 0.34 -1.16
N ASN A 52 -20.28 1.53 -1.40
CA ASN A 52 -21.67 1.76 -1.82
C ASN A 52 -22.72 1.20 -0.84
N TYR A 53 -22.42 1.18 0.47
CA TYR A 53 -23.40 0.76 1.48
C TYR A 53 -24.50 1.80 1.65
N GLY A 54 -25.74 1.32 1.72
CA GLY A 54 -26.91 2.17 1.98
C GLY A 54 -26.89 2.73 3.41
N LYS A 55 -27.46 3.93 3.61
CA LYS A 55 -27.48 4.62 4.92
C LYS A 55 -28.00 3.76 6.07
N ARG A 56 -28.96 2.86 5.81
CA ARG A 56 -29.48 1.91 6.80
C ARG A 56 -28.43 0.87 7.18
N VAL A 57 -27.79 0.26 6.20
CA VAL A 57 -26.72 -0.74 6.36
C VAL A 57 -25.53 -0.14 7.13
N ILE A 58 -25.18 1.12 6.89
CA ILE A 58 -24.10 1.80 7.64
C ILE A 58 -24.43 1.93 9.13
N LYS A 59 -25.70 2.19 9.48
CA LYS A 59 -26.13 2.26 10.89
C LYS A 59 -26.12 0.89 11.55
N GLU A 60 -26.60 -0.14 10.85
CA GLU A 60 -26.57 -1.53 11.32
C GLU A 60 -25.12 -1.99 11.55
N LEU A 61 -24.24 -1.75 10.58
CA LEU A 61 -22.80 -1.99 10.70
C LEU A 61 -22.17 -1.28 11.91
N ARG A 62 -22.46 0.02 12.11
CA ARG A 62 -21.98 0.76 13.27
C ARG A 62 -22.41 0.10 14.57
N ASP A 63 -23.67 -0.33 14.64
CA ASP A 63 -24.21 -0.97 15.82
C ASP A 63 -23.54 -2.32 16.08
N GLU A 64 -23.36 -3.14 15.04
CA GLU A 64 -22.65 -4.42 15.11
C GLU A 64 -21.18 -4.25 15.55
N LEU A 65 -20.44 -3.32 14.94
CA LEU A 65 -19.07 -3.01 15.32
C LEU A 65 -18.97 -2.51 16.76
N PHE A 66 -19.90 -1.67 17.20
CA PHE A 66 -19.94 -1.21 18.59
C PHE A 66 -20.16 -2.38 19.56
N GLU A 67 -21.07 -3.30 19.27
CA GLU A 67 -21.30 -4.47 20.12
C GLU A 67 -20.09 -5.43 20.12
N LEU A 68 -19.36 -5.58 19.00
CA LEU A 68 -18.10 -6.33 18.97
C LEU A 68 -17.02 -5.67 19.84
N LEU A 69 -16.89 -4.35 19.78
CA LEU A 69 -15.94 -3.60 20.59
C LEU A 69 -16.19 -3.80 22.09
N VAL A 70 -17.45 -3.84 22.51
CA VAL A 70 -17.82 -4.14 23.91
C VAL A 70 -17.62 -5.62 24.25
N ARG A 71 -18.08 -6.53 23.37
CA ARG A 71 -18.00 -7.99 23.60
C ARG A 71 -16.57 -8.51 23.75
N HIS A 72 -15.65 -7.95 22.99
CA HIS A 72 -14.24 -8.32 22.99
C HIS A 72 -13.39 -7.41 23.87
N ASP A 73 -14.00 -6.70 24.83
CA ASP A 73 -13.30 -5.87 25.82
C ASP A 73 -12.37 -4.79 25.25
N TYR A 74 -12.60 -4.36 24.00
CA TYR A 74 -11.95 -3.17 23.41
C TYR A 74 -12.52 -1.88 24.00
N LEU A 75 -13.80 -1.89 24.38
CA LEU A 75 -14.47 -0.86 25.15
C LEU A 75 -15.03 -1.49 26.43
N VAL A 76 -14.59 -0.99 27.58
CA VAL A 76 -15.03 -1.46 28.91
C VAL A 76 -15.81 -0.36 29.62
N GLU A 77 -16.79 -0.74 30.43
CA GLU A 77 -17.50 0.24 31.25
C GLU A 77 -16.54 0.85 32.29
N SER A 78 -16.53 2.17 32.36
CA SER A 78 -15.68 2.97 33.26
C SER A 78 -16.53 4.07 33.88
N HIS A 79 -16.67 4.02 35.20
CA HIS A 79 -17.42 5.03 35.95
C HIS A 79 -16.44 5.93 36.73
N PRO A 80 -16.59 7.26 36.67
CA PRO A 80 -15.76 8.16 37.47
C PRO A 80 -15.96 7.90 38.97
N LYS A 81 -14.87 7.97 39.76
CA LYS A 81 -14.91 7.81 41.22
C LYS A 81 -15.82 8.87 41.85
N ARG A 82 -16.82 8.46 42.64
CA ARG A 82 -17.78 9.36 43.29
C ARG A 82 -17.15 10.19 44.41
N ALA A 83 -17.54 11.47 44.48
CA ALA A 83 -17.94 12.09 45.74
C ALA A 83 -19.46 11.84 45.91
N SER A 84 -19.88 11.49 47.13
CA SER A 84 -21.23 11.03 47.55
C SER A 84 -22.44 11.63 46.80
N GLY A 85 -23.38 10.78 46.35
CA GLY A 85 -24.69 11.21 45.83
C GLY A 85 -25.40 10.12 45.01
N SER A 86 -26.61 9.74 45.43
CA SER A 86 -27.41 8.63 44.94
C SER A 86 -28.18 8.93 43.63
N GLU A 87 -27.47 9.19 42.53
CA GLU A 87 -28.07 9.19 41.18
C GLU A 87 -27.58 8.01 40.34
N SER A 88 -28.49 7.39 39.59
CA SER A 88 -28.21 6.36 38.58
C SER A 88 -27.19 6.89 37.58
N MET A 89 -25.93 6.44 37.67
CA MET A 89 -24.88 6.84 36.75
C MET A 89 -25.20 6.35 35.34
N ARG A 90 -25.14 7.26 34.36
CA ARG A 90 -25.14 6.88 32.94
C ARG A 90 -23.85 6.10 32.66
N SER A 91 -23.94 4.88 32.09
CA SER A 91 -22.76 4.10 31.73
C SER A 91 -21.83 4.89 30.81
N SER A 92 -20.58 5.04 31.26
CA SER A 92 -19.48 5.59 30.46
C SER A 92 -18.53 4.45 30.14
N PHE A 93 -17.77 4.60 29.06
CA PHE A 93 -16.88 3.58 28.54
C PHE A 93 -15.48 4.15 28.42
N ALA A 94 -14.47 3.30 28.61
CA ALA A 94 -13.07 3.59 28.32
C ALA A 94 -12.51 2.52 27.38
N VAL A 95 -11.35 2.78 26.79
CA VAL A 95 -10.63 1.78 25.99
C VAL A 95 -10.11 0.71 26.95
N GLY A 96 -10.46 -0.55 26.69
CA GLY A 96 -10.07 -1.69 27.51
C GLY A 96 -8.64 -2.17 27.23
N PRO A 97 -8.06 -2.96 28.16
CA PRO A 97 -6.69 -3.47 28.03
C PRO A 97 -6.51 -4.39 26.81
N HIS A 98 -7.56 -5.08 26.38
CA HIS A 98 -7.54 -5.94 25.19
C HIS A 98 -7.17 -5.19 23.91
N TYR A 99 -7.41 -3.88 23.86
CA TYR A 99 -6.95 -3.06 22.73
C TYR A 99 -5.43 -2.98 22.65
N ASP A 100 -4.75 -2.77 23.77
CA ASP A 100 -3.30 -2.62 23.81
C ASP A 100 -2.61 -3.96 23.52
N GLU A 101 -3.16 -5.06 24.03
CA GLU A 101 -2.72 -6.42 23.71
C GLU A 101 -2.91 -6.74 22.23
N ALA A 102 -4.10 -6.49 21.68
CA ALA A 102 -4.37 -6.72 20.27
C ALA A 102 -3.53 -5.82 19.34
N LEU A 103 -3.20 -4.60 19.76
CA LEU A 103 -2.33 -3.68 19.04
C LEU A 103 -0.87 -4.14 19.06
N GLN A 104 -0.42 -4.67 20.19
CA GLN A 104 0.89 -5.30 20.29
C GLN A 104 0.95 -6.57 19.42
N ASP A 105 0.00 -7.48 19.54
CA ASP A 105 -0.09 -8.70 18.74
C ASP A 105 -0.18 -8.41 17.24
N TYR A 106 -0.92 -7.39 16.85
CA TYR A 106 -0.97 -6.94 15.46
C TYR A 106 0.37 -6.35 15.02
N SER A 107 1.03 -5.57 15.86
CA SER A 107 2.36 -5.06 15.57
C SER A 107 3.40 -6.17 15.48
N GLU A 108 3.29 -7.19 16.33
CA GLU A 108 4.19 -8.34 16.38
C GLU A 108 3.91 -9.34 15.28
N SER A 109 2.66 -9.59 14.89
CA SER A 109 2.32 -10.40 13.72
C SER A 109 2.78 -9.73 12.43
N GLN A 110 2.66 -8.41 12.32
CA GLN A 110 3.24 -7.64 11.21
C GLN A 110 4.78 -7.66 11.22
N ARG A 111 5.43 -7.79 12.39
CA ARG A 111 6.90 -8.01 12.50
C ARG A 111 7.31 -9.46 12.23
N ASN A 112 6.52 -10.45 12.64
CA ASN A 112 6.85 -11.88 12.51
C ASN A 112 6.51 -12.43 11.12
N ALA A 113 5.52 -11.85 10.43
CA ALA A 113 5.29 -12.05 9.00
C ALA A 113 6.49 -11.61 8.13
N VAL A 114 7.42 -10.82 8.70
CA VAL A 114 8.69 -10.41 8.05
C VAL A 114 9.82 -11.43 8.28
N ILE A 115 9.69 -12.38 9.21
CA ILE A 115 10.77 -13.35 9.56
C ILE A 115 10.51 -14.76 9.01
N SER A 116 9.27 -15.09 8.62
CA SER A 116 8.93 -16.36 7.98
C SER A 116 8.50 -16.14 6.54
N TYR A 117 9.45 -15.78 5.68
CA TYR A 117 9.36 -16.15 4.28
C TYR A 117 10.63 -16.95 3.98
N GLU A 118 10.47 -18.27 3.85
CA GLU A 118 11.36 -18.99 2.94
C GLU A 118 11.30 -18.24 1.60
N PRO A 119 12.44 -17.84 1.05
CA PRO A 119 12.46 -17.21 -0.25
C PRO A 119 11.77 -18.18 -1.20
N ILE A 120 10.77 -17.70 -1.93
CA ILE A 120 10.43 -18.35 -3.19
C ILE A 120 11.75 -18.30 -3.96
N ASN A 121 12.35 -19.47 -4.12
CA ASN A 121 13.54 -19.70 -4.93
C ASN A 121 13.11 -19.50 -6.39
N VAL A 122 12.81 -18.27 -6.77
CA VAL A 122 12.97 -17.79 -8.13
C VAL A 122 14.44 -17.43 -8.19
N GLU A 123 15.20 -18.28 -8.87
CA GLU A 123 16.65 -18.22 -9.02
C GLU A 123 17.21 -16.79 -8.95
N SER A 124 18.10 -16.63 -7.99
CA SER A 124 19.11 -15.57 -7.81
C SER A 124 19.17 -14.49 -8.90
N ASP A 125 18.91 -13.26 -8.46
CA ASP A 125 19.62 -12.03 -8.82
C ASP A 125 20.30 -11.96 -10.21
N ASN A 126 19.68 -11.24 -11.15
CA ASN A 126 20.47 -10.54 -12.18
C ASN A 126 19.79 -9.31 -12.81
N PHE A 127 19.21 -8.44 -11.97
CA PHE A 127 18.97 -7.04 -12.37
C PHE A 127 20.23 -6.16 -12.31
N ASN A 128 21.38 -6.73 -11.89
CA ASN A 128 22.63 -5.99 -11.63
C ASN A 128 23.46 -5.64 -12.89
N ASN A 129 23.02 -6.01 -14.09
CA ASN A 129 23.82 -5.91 -15.32
C ASN A 129 23.31 -4.88 -16.34
N LEU A 130 22.64 -3.80 -15.93
CA LEU A 130 22.37 -2.70 -16.87
C LEU A 130 23.63 -1.89 -17.22
N ASN A 131 24.64 -1.88 -16.34
CA ASN A 131 25.89 -1.16 -16.56
C ASN A 131 26.85 -1.83 -17.56
N ASN A 132 26.66 -3.12 -17.86
CA ASN A 132 27.59 -3.87 -18.71
C ASN A 132 27.14 -4.00 -20.18
N SER A 133 25.93 -3.56 -20.55
CA SER A 133 25.44 -3.68 -21.94
C SER A 133 25.75 -2.46 -22.82
N VAL A 134 26.18 -1.33 -22.23
CA VAL A 134 26.61 -0.14 -22.99
C VAL A 134 27.98 -0.38 -23.68
N ASN A 135 28.71 -1.42 -23.32
CA ASN A 135 29.95 -1.84 -23.99
C ASN A 135 30.04 -3.37 -24.08
N SER A 136 29.28 -3.99 -24.99
CA SER A 136 29.56 -5.37 -25.37
C SER A 136 29.16 -5.61 -26.82
N ASP A 137 30.04 -5.18 -27.73
CA ASP A 137 30.16 -5.86 -29.01
C ASP A 137 30.37 -7.36 -28.76
N ASN A 138 29.57 -8.19 -29.44
CA ASN A 138 29.63 -9.65 -29.49
C ASN A 138 28.83 -10.42 -28.43
N TYR A 139 27.54 -10.64 -28.73
CA TYR A 139 26.91 -11.95 -28.56
C TYR A 139 25.99 -12.22 -29.77
N GLU A 140 26.52 -12.89 -30.78
CA GLU A 140 25.68 -13.62 -31.73
C GLU A 140 25.14 -14.87 -31.03
N SER A 141 23.81 -14.94 -30.81
CA SER A 141 23.01 -16.11 -31.22
C SER A 141 21.52 -15.95 -30.89
N SER A 142 20.72 -15.94 -31.96
CA SER A 142 19.37 -16.51 -32.05
C SER A 142 18.19 -15.87 -31.28
N SER A 143 18.02 -14.55 -31.39
CA SER A 143 16.70 -14.00 -31.69
C SER A 143 16.92 -12.60 -32.23
N GLN A 144 16.43 -12.30 -33.44
CA GLN A 144 16.31 -10.91 -33.90
C GLN A 144 15.79 -10.07 -32.73
N VAL A 145 16.54 -9.03 -32.34
CA VAL A 145 16.02 -7.98 -31.45
C VAL A 145 14.72 -7.52 -32.08
N ARG A 146 13.58 -8.02 -31.58
CA ARG A 146 12.27 -7.70 -32.14
C ARG A 146 12.02 -6.26 -31.76
N LYS A 147 12.32 -5.35 -32.68
CA LYS A 147 12.03 -3.93 -32.53
C LYS A 147 10.61 -3.77 -32.01
N ILE A 148 10.48 -3.22 -30.80
CA ILE A 148 9.18 -3.07 -30.15
C ILE A 148 8.34 -2.10 -30.97
N ASN A 149 7.14 -2.54 -31.34
CA ASN A 149 6.14 -1.67 -31.93
C ASN A 149 5.56 -0.72 -30.86
N ALA A 150 5.70 0.59 -31.09
CA ALA A 150 5.26 1.65 -30.18
C ALA A 150 3.76 1.57 -29.81
N LYS A 151 2.89 1.32 -30.81
CA LYS A 151 1.44 1.20 -30.61
C LYS A 151 1.09 0.01 -29.72
N ASN A 152 1.73 -1.13 -29.93
CA ASN A 152 1.53 -2.32 -29.09
C ASN A 152 2.07 -2.09 -27.67
N LEU A 153 3.18 -1.35 -27.54
CA LEU A 153 3.75 -1.00 -26.23
C LEU A 153 2.83 -0.07 -25.46
N LYS A 154 2.31 0.98 -26.10
CA LYS A 154 1.30 1.88 -25.52
C LYS A 154 0.06 1.10 -25.08
N LYS A 155 -0.41 0.14 -25.87
CA LYS A 155 -1.54 -0.73 -25.50
C LYS A 155 -1.24 -1.56 -24.24
N ALA A 156 -0.09 -2.23 -24.19
CA ALA A 156 0.33 -3.04 -23.04
C ALA A 156 0.49 -2.18 -21.77
N PHE A 157 1.08 -0.99 -21.89
CA PHE A 157 1.15 -0.05 -20.77
C PHE A 157 -0.23 0.39 -20.29
N THR A 158 -1.12 0.77 -21.22
CA THR A 158 -2.49 1.23 -20.88
C THR A 158 -3.25 0.19 -20.07
N GLU A 159 -3.08 -1.09 -20.40
CA GLU A 159 -3.75 -2.21 -19.72
C GLU A 159 -3.39 -2.30 -18.23
N HIS A 160 -2.14 -1.99 -17.87
CA HIS A 160 -1.64 -2.16 -16.50
C HIS A 160 -1.41 -0.84 -15.76
N PHE A 161 -1.44 0.29 -16.46
CA PHE A 161 -1.12 1.60 -15.89
C PHE A 161 -2.05 1.96 -14.74
N SER A 162 -3.36 1.79 -14.91
CA SER A 162 -4.32 2.12 -13.87
C SER A 162 -4.34 1.10 -12.72
N SER A 163 -4.31 -0.19 -13.03
CA SER A 163 -4.47 -1.25 -12.02
C SER A 163 -3.23 -1.49 -11.18
N ILE A 164 -2.03 -1.18 -11.71
CA ILE A 164 -0.76 -1.35 -11.01
C ILE A 164 -0.21 0.03 -10.65
N LEU A 165 0.27 0.78 -11.64
CA LEU A 165 1.06 2.00 -11.40
C LEU A 165 0.27 3.08 -10.64
N TYR A 166 -0.94 3.41 -11.10
CA TYR A 166 -1.78 4.43 -10.47
C TYR A 166 -2.29 3.99 -9.10
N TYR A 167 -2.79 2.77 -9.00
CA TYR A 167 -3.38 2.25 -7.76
C TYR A 167 -2.36 2.14 -6.64
N GLU A 168 -1.19 1.56 -6.91
CA GLU A 168 -0.14 1.41 -5.91
C GLU A 168 0.53 2.75 -5.57
N HIS A 169 0.69 3.66 -6.54
CA HIS A 169 1.14 5.03 -6.26
C HIS A 169 0.18 5.77 -5.32
N PHE A 170 -1.13 5.60 -5.50
CA PHE A 170 -2.14 6.12 -4.59
C PHE A 170 -2.04 5.50 -3.18
N LYS A 171 -1.80 4.19 -3.07
CA LYS A 171 -1.56 3.55 -1.77
C LYS A 171 -0.29 4.07 -1.08
N MET A 172 0.79 4.32 -1.83
CA MET A 172 1.98 4.96 -1.27
C MET A 172 1.65 6.33 -0.68
N TYR A 173 0.86 7.15 -1.39
CA TYR A 173 0.40 8.44 -0.88
C TYR A 173 -0.40 8.30 0.43
N GLN A 174 -1.33 7.35 0.49
CA GLN A 174 -2.10 7.06 1.70
C GLN A 174 -1.19 6.65 2.85
N ALA A 175 -0.33 5.65 2.62
CA ALA A 175 0.62 5.16 3.61
C ALA A 175 1.53 6.27 4.15
N ILE A 176 2.00 7.21 3.31
CA ILE A 176 2.77 8.39 3.75
C ILE A 176 1.92 9.32 4.62
N LYS A 177 0.69 9.60 4.20
CA LYS A 177 -0.24 10.49 4.93
C LYS A 177 -0.58 9.94 6.32
N ASP A 178 -0.71 8.63 6.42
CA ASP A 178 -1.09 7.91 7.63
C ASP A 178 0.14 7.60 8.52
N GLY A 179 1.34 8.07 8.13
CA GLY A 179 2.59 7.84 8.85
C GLY A 179 3.12 6.40 8.73
N ASN A 180 2.50 5.56 7.90
CA ASN A 180 2.92 4.20 7.58
C ASN A 180 4.01 4.19 6.50
N PHE A 181 5.14 4.81 6.83
CA PHE A 181 6.29 4.93 5.94
C PHE A 181 6.84 3.57 5.47
N LYS A 182 6.79 2.54 6.33
CA LYS A 182 7.25 1.20 5.96
C LYS A 182 6.44 0.58 4.83
N GLU A 183 5.11 0.71 4.88
CA GLU A 183 4.25 0.21 3.80
C GLU A 183 4.48 0.99 2.50
N SER A 184 4.65 2.31 2.58
CA SER A 184 5.00 3.11 1.40
C SER A 184 6.31 2.66 0.74
N LEU A 185 7.34 2.34 1.54
CA LEU A 185 8.62 1.84 1.02
C LEU A 185 8.49 0.43 0.46
N LYS A 186 7.68 -0.43 1.07
CA LYS A 186 7.41 -1.79 0.60
C LYS A 186 6.76 -1.75 -0.79
N ILE A 187 5.76 -0.91 -0.97
CA ILE A 187 5.14 -0.69 -2.29
C ILE A 187 6.20 -0.14 -3.26
N GLY A 188 6.96 0.88 -2.84
CA GLY A 188 8.01 1.48 -3.66
C GLY A 188 9.11 0.53 -4.11
N LYS A 189 9.45 -0.51 -3.32
CA LYS A 189 10.46 -1.51 -3.70
C LYS A 189 10.07 -2.32 -4.95
N ASN A 190 8.79 -2.64 -5.11
CA ASN A 190 8.35 -3.63 -6.09
C ASN A 190 7.54 -3.03 -7.25
N LEU A 191 6.94 -1.85 -7.07
CA LEU A 191 5.94 -1.32 -8.01
C LEU A 191 6.43 -1.25 -9.47
N LEU A 192 7.59 -0.66 -9.74
CA LEU A 192 8.08 -0.59 -11.14
C LEU A 192 8.36 -1.99 -11.71
N LYS A 193 8.92 -2.90 -10.91
CA LYS A 193 9.21 -4.28 -11.35
C LYS A 193 7.92 -5.02 -11.70
N GLU A 194 6.90 -4.92 -10.86
CA GLU A 194 5.58 -5.53 -11.09
C GLU A 194 4.91 -4.97 -12.35
N PHE A 195 4.97 -3.65 -12.53
CA PHE A 195 4.43 -2.99 -13.72
C PHE A 195 5.14 -3.42 -15.01
N LEU A 196 6.48 -3.49 -15.00
CA LEU A 196 7.27 -3.92 -16.15
C LEU A 196 7.01 -5.39 -16.50
N LEU A 197 6.90 -6.25 -15.49
CA LEU A 197 6.58 -7.67 -15.68
C LEU A 197 5.19 -7.88 -16.29
N ALA A 198 4.18 -7.18 -15.78
CA ALA A 198 2.83 -7.24 -16.32
C ALA A 198 2.79 -6.76 -17.78
N THR A 199 3.45 -5.63 -18.06
CA THR A 199 3.54 -5.07 -19.42
C THR A 199 4.26 -6.01 -20.38
N TYR A 200 5.36 -6.65 -19.94
CA TYR A 200 6.06 -7.65 -20.74
C TYR A 200 5.13 -8.82 -21.12
N ASN A 201 4.37 -9.32 -20.14
CA ASN A 201 3.46 -10.45 -20.34
C ASN A 201 2.33 -10.14 -21.31
N SER A 202 1.68 -8.99 -21.17
CA SER A 202 0.63 -8.58 -22.11
C SER A 202 1.20 -8.29 -23.50
N TYR A 203 2.40 -7.72 -23.59
CA TYR A 203 3.04 -7.42 -24.87
C TYR A 203 3.39 -8.69 -25.66
N TYR A 204 4.05 -9.66 -25.03
CA TYR A 204 4.51 -10.88 -25.71
C TYR A 204 3.51 -12.04 -25.64
N SER A 205 2.43 -11.92 -24.86
CA SER A 205 1.47 -13.02 -24.60
C SER A 205 2.18 -14.29 -24.08
N ASN A 206 3.26 -14.13 -23.33
CA ASN A 206 4.09 -15.23 -22.85
C ASN A 206 3.52 -15.82 -21.56
N ASN A 207 3.21 -17.12 -21.58
CA ASN A 207 2.85 -17.91 -20.39
C ASN A 207 4.06 -18.66 -19.79
N CYS A 208 5.28 -18.33 -20.24
CA CYS A 208 6.51 -18.99 -19.80
C CYS A 208 7.15 -18.28 -18.60
N ALA A 209 8.04 -18.98 -17.89
CA ALA A 209 8.84 -18.39 -16.83
C ALA A 209 9.71 -17.25 -17.39
N ILE A 210 9.59 -16.06 -16.81
CA ILE A 210 10.28 -14.84 -17.24
C ILE A 210 11.54 -14.67 -16.39
N THR A 211 12.68 -14.50 -17.03
CA THR A 211 13.95 -14.25 -16.33
C THR A 211 14.21 -12.75 -16.18
N GLY A 212 15.12 -12.38 -15.26
CA GLY A 212 15.58 -10.98 -15.16
C GLY A 212 16.22 -10.47 -16.46
N ALA A 213 16.87 -11.36 -17.23
CA ALA A 213 17.47 -11.02 -18.52
C ALA A 213 16.40 -10.64 -19.57
N ASP A 214 15.24 -11.27 -19.54
CA ASP A 214 14.13 -10.96 -20.46
C ASP A 214 13.57 -9.55 -20.19
N ILE A 215 13.44 -9.16 -18.93
CA ILE A 215 13.02 -7.81 -18.54
C ILE A 215 14.08 -6.77 -18.90
N ASN A 216 15.37 -7.07 -18.74
CA ASN A 216 16.44 -6.14 -19.15
C ASN A 216 16.43 -5.90 -20.66
N ARG A 217 16.34 -6.95 -21.49
CA ARG A 217 16.21 -6.81 -22.95
C ARG A 217 14.94 -6.06 -23.35
N PHE A 218 13.85 -6.27 -22.61
CA PHE A 218 12.60 -5.53 -22.82
C PHE A 218 12.80 -4.04 -22.54
N ILE A 219 13.47 -3.68 -21.45
CA ILE A 219 13.83 -2.29 -21.13
C ILE A 219 14.68 -1.68 -22.24
N GLU A 220 15.76 -2.35 -22.67
CA GLU A 220 16.60 -1.90 -23.78
C GLU A 220 15.77 -1.62 -25.04
N SER A 221 14.88 -2.55 -25.39
CA SER A 221 14.02 -2.42 -26.58
C SER A 221 12.97 -1.31 -26.44
N MET A 222 12.51 -1.00 -25.22
CA MET A 222 11.58 0.12 -24.98
C MET A 222 12.26 1.47 -25.13
N LEU A 223 13.54 1.58 -24.75
CA LEU A 223 14.32 2.82 -24.87
C LEU A 223 14.55 3.24 -26.33
N GLU A 224 14.50 2.29 -27.26
CA GLU A 224 14.59 2.55 -28.70
C GLU A 224 13.25 3.02 -29.32
N VAL A 225 12.16 3.03 -28.55
CA VAL A 225 10.85 3.47 -29.04
C VAL A 225 10.84 4.99 -29.16
N GLU A 226 10.45 5.47 -30.33
CA GLU A 226 10.32 6.91 -30.59
C GLU A 226 9.37 7.56 -29.58
N SER A 227 9.77 8.71 -29.05
CA SER A 227 9.02 9.46 -28.03
C SER A 227 8.82 8.72 -26.70
N PHE A 228 9.62 7.69 -26.40
CA PHE A 228 9.66 7.09 -25.06
C PHE A 228 10.14 8.13 -24.03
N PRO A 229 9.50 8.24 -22.85
CA PRO A 229 9.64 9.41 -21.97
C PRO A 229 10.85 9.34 -21.03
N PHE A 230 11.67 8.28 -21.11
CA PHE A 230 12.79 8.05 -20.21
C PHE A 230 14.05 7.66 -20.98
N THR A 231 15.20 8.06 -20.45
CA THR A 231 16.50 7.51 -20.86
C THR A 231 16.80 6.21 -20.10
N GLY A 232 17.82 5.47 -20.55
CA GLY A 232 18.32 4.30 -19.82
C GLY A 232 18.80 4.66 -18.41
N ASP A 233 19.46 5.82 -18.27
CA ASP A 233 19.95 6.33 -16.99
C ASP A 233 18.81 6.65 -16.02
N ASP A 234 17.71 7.23 -16.50
CA ASP A 234 16.53 7.54 -15.67
C ASP A 234 15.93 6.27 -15.06
N LEU A 235 15.72 5.23 -15.88
CA LEU A 235 15.16 3.96 -15.42
C LEU A 235 16.14 3.19 -14.52
N LEU A 236 17.44 3.24 -14.81
CA LEU A 236 18.46 2.60 -13.98
C LEU A 236 18.58 3.25 -12.61
N GLN A 237 18.65 4.58 -12.57
CA GLN A 237 18.67 5.35 -11.34
C GLN A 237 17.45 5.02 -10.50
N PHE A 238 16.29 4.88 -11.15
CA PHE A 238 15.06 4.51 -10.48
C PHE A 238 15.10 3.11 -9.87
N LEU A 239 15.44 2.09 -10.67
CA LEU A 239 15.51 0.70 -10.24
C LEU A 239 16.54 0.51 -9.11
N THR A 240 17.67 1.20 -9.20
CA THR A 240 18.73 1.17 -8.18
C THR A 240 18.28 1.82 -6.88
N SER A 241 17.61 2.97 -6.98
CA SER A 241 17.07 3.69 -5.81
C SER A 241 15.99 2.90 -5.09
N CYS A 242 15.20 2.08 -5.80
CA CYS A 242 14.22 1.18 -5.21
C CYS A 242 14.85 -0.05 -4.54
N LYS A 243 15.94 -0.59 -5.11
CA LYS A 243 16.65 -1.77 -4.56
C LYS A 243 17.38 -1.45 -3.25
N ASN A 244 18.01 -0.27 -3.18
CA ASN A 244 18.87 0.13 -2.07
C ASN A 244 18.13 0.88 -0.95
N ILE A 245 16.82 0.67 -0.82
CA ILE A 245 16.05 1.20 0.31
C ILE A 245 16.46 0.42 1.57
N GLU A 246 17.47 0.95 2.26
CA GLU A 246 17.87 0.59 3.61
C GLU A 246 17.47 1.72 4.55
N VAL A 247 16.68 1.41 5.59
CA VAL A 247 16.29 2.43 6.56
C VAL A 247 16.42 1.92 7.98
N ASN A 248 17.43 2.45 8.68
CA ASN A 248 17.74 2.10 10.07
C ASN A 248 17.31 3.19 11.08
N ASP A 249 16.67 4.28 10.62
CA ASP A 249 16.31 5.46 11.42
C ASP A 249 14.91 6.00 11.04
N SER A 250 14.05 6.24 12.03
CA SER A 250 12.69 6.74 11.86
C SER A 250 12.58 8.18 11.38
N VAL A 251 13.60 9.02 11.54
CA VAL A 251 13.61 10.37 10.94
C VAL A 251 13.94 10.28 9.46
N LYS A 252 14.91 9.41 9.11
CA LYS A 252 15.31 9.18 7.72
C LYS A 252 14.23 8.46 6.92
N ILE A 253 13.41 7.60 7.54
CA ILE A 253 12.36 6.85 6.83
C ILE A 253 11.31 7.75 6.16
N ALA A 254 10.91 8.84 6.82
CA ALA A 254 9.91 9.74 6.30
C ALA A 254 10.45 10.53 5.09
N GLU A 255 11.71 10.97 5.16
CA GLU A 255 12.39 11.67 4.07
C GLU A 255 12.65 10.73 2.88
N THR A 256 13.16 9.53 3.14
CA THR A 256 13.32 8.49 2.12
C THR A 256 11.98 8.15 1.44
N CYS A 257 10.89 8.02 2.19
CA CYS A 257 9.55 7.81 1.61
C CYS A 257 9.14 8.93 0.67
N LYS A 258 9.30 10.18 1.10
CA LYS A 258 8.95 11.35 0.28
C LYS A 258 9.75 11.39 -1.01
N ASN A 259 11.06 11.12 -0.94
CA ASN A 259 11.93 11.10 -2.11
C ASN A 259 11.52 10.02 -3.10
N ILE A 260 11.22 8.81 -2.61
CA ILE A 260 10.79 7.69 -3.47
C ILE A 260 9.41 7.95 -4.06
N PHE A 261 8.48 8.51 -3.29
CA PHE A 261 7.17 8.91 -3.79
C PHE A 261 7.26 9.99 -4.87
N GLN A 262 8.14 10.98 -4.70
CA GLN A 262 8.41 11.99 -5.73
C GLN A 262 9.00 11.37 -6.99
N MET A 263 9.96 10.46 -6.83
CA MET A 263 10.56 9.73 -7.94
C MET A 263 9.50 8.93 -8.72
N TYR A 264 8.60 8.21 -8.03
CA TYR A 264 7.47 7.53 -8.66
C TYR A 264 6.51 8.49 -9.34
N SER A 265 6.31 9.70 -8.78
CA SER A 265 5.46 10.72 -9.41
C SER A 265 6.04 11.20 -10.74
N THR A 266 7.37 11.33 -10.84
CA THR A 266 8.06 11.63 -12.11
C THR A 266 7.86 10.51 -13.13
N ILE A 267 8.09 9.25 -12.73
CA ILE A 267 7.87 8.09 -13.60
C ILE A 267 6.40 7.97 -14.03
N PHE A 268 5.47 8.18 -13.10
CA PHE A 268 4.05 8.15 -13.37
C PHE A 268 3.68 9.16 -14.46
N ASN A 269 4.19 10.38 -14.36
CA ASN A 269 3.92 11.43 -15.34
C ASN A 269 4.53 11.12 -16.71
N GLY A 270 5.75 10.59 -16.76
CA GLY A 270 6.37 10.20 -18.03
C GLY A 270 5.59 9.10 -18.73
N PHE A 271 5.23 8.02 -18.03
CA PHE A 271 4.39 6.96 -18.61
C PHE A 271 3.01 7.48 -19.02
N LYS A 272 2.40 8.35 -18.21
CA LYS A 272 1.12 9.00 -18.57
C LYS A 272 1.26 9.78 -19.88
N GLN A 273 2.30 10.59 -20.02
CA GLN A 273 2.54 11.33 -21.27
C GLN A 273 2.70 10.38 -22.45
N PHE A 274 3.50 9.33 -22.32
CA PHE A 274 3.69 8.34 -23.38
C PHE A 274 2.39 7.64 -23.81
N ILE A 275 1.50 7.32 -22.86
CA ILE A 275 0.23 6.65 -23.13
C ILE A 275 -0.78 7.59 -23.80
N TYR A 276 -0.85 8.85 -23.35
CA TYR A 276 -1.93 9.78 -23.72
C TYR A 276 -1.52 10.89 -24.71
N LEU A 277 -0.25 10.96 -25.12
CA LEU A 277 0.18 11.81 -26.24
C LEU A 277 -0.39 11.23 -27.54
N GLU A 278 -1.32 11.97 -28.16
CA GLU A 278 -1.78 11.70 -29.51
C GLU A 278 -0.62 11.87 -30.49
N GLU A 279 -0.43 10.87 -31.36
CA GLU A 279 0.45 10.99 -32.53
C GLU A 279 -0.25 11.95 -33.51
N ASN A 280 0.26 13.17 -33.63
CA ASN A 280 -0.14 14.13 -34.67
C ASN A 280 0.29 13.64 -36.06
#